data_AF-A0A7X6ZEW3-F1
#
_entry.id   AF-A0A7X6ZEW3-F1
#
_cell.length_a   1.000
_cell.length_b   1.000
_cell.length_c   1.000
_cell.angle_alpha   90.00
_cell.angle_beta   90.00
_cell.angle_gamma   90.00
#
_symmetry.space_group_name_H-M   'P 1'
#
loop_
_entity.id
_entity.type
_entity.pdbx_description
1 polymer ?
#
loop_
_entity_poly.entity_id
_entity_poly.type
_entity_poly.pdbx_seq_one_letter_code
_entity_poly.pdbx_strand_id
1 'polypeptide(L)'
;ATKEIAKRYGGLENLGEKLMQAENFEMALDEIVWLITLLANQSVLIDNRLKGEKRKLLTEEDVELLTSPLELATYKDAIMEAMFKGTKRNIESEDENSKNEVVE
;
A
#
# COMPACT_ATOMS: atom_id res chain seq x y z
N ALA A 1 -4.42 5.01 3.37
CA ALA A 1 -3.38 4.35 2.54
C ALA A 1 -3.95 3.31 1.57
N THR A 2 -4.53 2.21 2.03
CA THR A 2 -4.94 1.06 1.17
C THR A 2 -5.82 1.43 -0.03
N LYS A 3 -6.78 2.35 0.13
CA LYS A 3 -7.61 2.85 -0.98
C LYS A 3 -6.80 3.60 -2.05
N GLU A 4 -5.84 4.42 -1.65
CA GLU A 4 -4.98 5.16 -2.59
C GLU A 4 -4.07 4.20 -3.36
N ILE A 5 -3.52 3.19 -2.67
CA ILE A 5 -2.74 2.13 -3.29
C ILE A 5 -3.60 1.36 -4.30
N ALA A 6 -4.78 0.88 -3.89
CA ALA A 6 -5.68 0.16 -4.79
C ALA A 6 -6.06 1.01 -6.02
N LYS A 7 -6.35 2.30 -5.84
CA LYS A 7 -6.68 3.23 -6.93
C LYS A 7 -5.52 3.40 -7.92
N ARG A 8 -4.29 3.54 -7.42
CA ARG A 8 -3.09 3.74 -8.27
C ARG A 8 -2.70 2.46 -9.02
N TYR A 9 -2.78 1.31 -8.35
CA TYR A 9 -2.31 0.04 -8.89
C TYR A 9 -3.40 -0.77 -9.60
N GLY A 10 -4.67 -0.37 -9.48
CA GLY A 10 -5.82 -1.09 -10.04
C GLY A 10 -6.25 -2.28 -9.19
N GLY A 11 -5.93 -2.27 -7.89
CA GLY A 11 -6.07 -3.39 -6.96
C GLY A 11 -4.82 -3.53 -6.09
N LEU A 12 -4.95 -4.09 -4.88
CA LEU A 12 -3.79 -4.36 -4.00
C LEU A 12 -3.00 -5.57 -4.50
N GLU A 13 -3.71 -6.52 -5.10
CA GLU A 13 -3.18 -7.70 -5.78
C GLU A 13 -2.23 -7.33 -6.93
N ASN A 14 -2.46 -6.19 -7.58
CA ASN A 14 -1.69 -5.70 -8.73
C ASN A 14 -0.42 -4.92 -8.31
N LEU A 15 -0.25 -4.62 -7.02
CA LEU A 15 0.90 -3.87 -6.52
C LEU A 15 2.21 -4.63 -6.72
N GLY A 16 2.25 -5.90 -6.33
CA GLY A 16 3.47 -6.72 -6.39
C GLY A 16 3.94 -6.93 -7.82
N GLU A 17 3.02 -7.20 -8.74
CA GLU A 17 3.34 -7.35 -10.17
C GLU A 17 3.93 -6.06 -10.74
N LYS A 18 3.30 -4.90 -10.49
CA LYS A 18 3.78 -3.61 -11.00
C LYS A 18 5.15 -3.21 -10.43
N LEU A 19 5.43 -3.49 -9.15
CA LEU A 19 6.73 -3.21 -8.55
C LEU A 19 7.84 -4.17 -9.00
N MET A 20 7.49 -5.36 -9.49
CA MET A 20 8.44 -6.33 -10.06
C MET A 20 8.70 -6.11 -11.55
N GLN A 21 7.68 -5.68 -12.30
CA GLN A 21 7.76 -5.43 -13.74
C GLN A 21 8.28 -4.05 -14.13
N ALA A 22 8.61 -3.19 -13.15
CA ALA A 22 9.18 -1.88 -13.43
C ALA A 22 10.60 -2.05 -14.05
N GLU A 23 10.67 -2.08 -15.38
CA GLU A 23 11.92 -2.17 -16.14
C GLU A 23 12.79 -0.91 -16.00
N ASN A 24 12.18 0.21 -15.61
CA ASN A 24 12.88 1.44 -15.28
C ASN A 24 13.08 1.55 -13.76
N PHE A 25 14.33 1.42 -13.33
CA PHE A 25 14.72 1.56 -11.93
C PHE A 25 14.31 2.90 -11.32
N GLU A 26 14.35 4.00 -12.08
CA GLU A 26 13.97 5.33 -11.61
C GLU A 26 12.47 5.41 -11.28
N MET A 27 11.62 4.92 -12.20
CA MET A 27 10.17 4.84 -11.93
C MET A 27 9.85 3.91 -10.75
N ALA A 28 10.62 2.83 -10.59
CA ALA A 28 10.46 1.93 -9.46
C ALA A 28 10.81 2.62 -8.13
N LEU A 29 11.87 3.44 -8.11
CA LEU A 29 12.27 4.20 -6.93
C LEU A 29 11.20 5.22 -6.54
N ASP A 30 10.71 6.02 -7.48
CA ASP A 30 9.67 7.02 -7.23
C ASP A 30 8.42 6.38 -6.60
N GLU A 31 7.99 5.23 -7.12
CA GLU A 31 6.83 4.50 -6.57
C GLU A 31 7.09 3.98 -5.16
N ILE A 32 8.31 3.52 -4.85
CA ILE A 32 8.68 3.08 -3.50
C ILE A 32 8.73 4.26 -2.53
N VAL A 33 9.31 5.39 -2.92
CA VAL A 33 9.34 6.63 -2.14
C VAL A 33 7.91 7.10 -1.83
N TRP A 34 7.03 7.10 -2.84
CA TRP A 34 5.62 7.45 -2.65
C TRP A 34 4.92 6.49 -1.67
N LEU A 35 5.11 5.17 -1.83
CA LEU A 35 4.52 4.17 -0.94
C LEU A 35 4.97 4.37 0.52
N ILE A 36 6.27 4.56 0.74
CA ILE A 36 6.84 4.81 2.07
C ILE A 36 6.24 6.10 2.65
N THR A 37 6.21 7.17 1.87
CA THR A 37 5.63 8.47 2.29
C THR A 37 4.17 8.31 2.73
N LEU A 38 3.36 7.63 1.92
CA LEU A 38 1.95 7.39 2.20
C LEU A 38 1.75 6.56 3.49
N LEU A 39 2.55 5.50 3.66
CA LEU A 39 2.45 4.58 4.79
C LEU A 39 2.97 5.20 6.08
N ALA A 40 4.13 5.84 6.06
CA ALA A 40 4.74 6.51 7.21
C ALA A 40 3.82 7.62 7.77
N ASN A 41 3.20 8.38 6.88
CA ASN A 41 2.25 9.43 7.25
C ASN A 41 0.99 8.92 7.94
N GLN A 42 0.63 7.62 7.84
CA GLN A 42 -0.54 7.11 8.58
C GLN A 42 -0.36 7.29 10.10
N SER A 43 0.85 7.03 10.61
CA SER A 43 1.15 7.20 12.04
C SER A 43 1.11 8.67 12.47
N VAL A 44 1.63 9.57 11.62
CA VAL A 44 1.60 11.02 11.85
C VAL A 44 0.17 11.54 11.85
N LEU A 45 -0.67 11.09 10.91
CA LEU A 45 -2.08 11.47 10.83
C LEU A 45 -2.87 11.00 12.06
N ILE A 46 -2.63 9.77 12.52
CA ILE A 46 -3.25 9.25 13.75
C ILE A 46 -2.84 10.10 14.95
N ASP A 47 -1.55 10.39 15.09
CA ASP A 47 -1.03 11.20 16.19
C ASP A 47 -1.60 12.63 16.17
N ASN A 48 -1.63 13.27 14.99
CA ASN A 48 -2.23 14.59 14.78
C ASN A 48 -3.74 14.62 15.06
N ARG A 49 -4.41 13.48 14.98
CA ARG A 49 -5.84 13.37 15.30
C ARG A 49 -6.09 13.21 16.79
N LEU A 50 -5.18 12.53 17.49
CA LEU A 50 -5.30 12.22 18.91
C LEU A 50 -4.70 13.29 19.83
N LYS A 51 -3.70 14.04 19.34
CA LYS A 51 -2.99 15.07 20.11
C LYS A 51 -3.27 16.47 19.58
N GLY A 52 -3.12 17.47 20.45
CA GLY A 52 -3.35 18.87 20.11
C GLY A 52 -2.25 19.50 19.25
N GLU A 53 -1.02 19.01 19.35
CA GLU A 53 0.11 19.49 18.55
C GLU A 53 0.18 18.72 17.23
N LYS A 54 0.05 19.44 16.11
CA LYS A 54 0.04 18.84 14.78
C LYS A 54 1.45 18.82 14.21
N ARG A 55 1.97 17.62 13.99
CA ARG A 55 3.22 17.37 13.27
C ARG A 55 2.99 17.53 11.76
N LYS A 56 4.02 18.03 11.06
CA LYS A 56 4.01 18.12 9.61
C LYS A 56 4.05 16.71 9.00
N LEU A 57 3.33 16.51 7.90
CA LEU A 57 3.43 15.28 7.11
C LEU A 57 4.77 15.25 6.36
N LEU A 58 5.31 14.05 6.20
CA LEU A 58 6.45 13.79 5.33
C LEU A 58 6.03 14.01 3.87
N THR A 59 6.91 14.62 3.11
CA THR A 59 6.85 14.69 1.64
C THR A 59 7.73 13.59 1.03
N GLU A 60 7.57 13.34 -0.27
CA GLU A 60 8.44 12.41 -1.01
C GLU A 60 9.90 12.88 -0.98
N GLU A 61 10.14 14.19 -1.10
CA GLU A 61 11.47 14.81 -0.93
C GLU A 61 12.06 14.58 0.46
N ASP A 62 11.25 14.70 1.53
CA ASP A 62 11.70 14.38 2.89
C ASP A 62 12.14 12.91 2.98
N VAL A 63 11.40 11.99 2.36
CA VAL A 63 11.70 10.55 2.39
C VAL A 63 12.95 10.22 1.58
N GLU A 64 13.12 10.78 0.38
CA GLU A 64 14.33 10.61 -0.43
C GLU A 64 15.59 11.11 0.30
N LEU A 65 15.48 12.26 0.96
CA LEU A 65 16.60 12.84 1.70
C LEU A 65 16.97 12.01 2.95
N LEU A 66 15.96 11.43 3.61
CA LEU A 66 16.12 10.72 4.88
C LEU A 66 16.31 9.21 4.74
N THR A 67 16.28 8.67 3.52
CA THR A 67 16.37 7.23 3.26
C THR A 67 17.50 6.89 2.31
N SER A 68 18.30 5.88 2.64
CA SER A 68 19.36 5.39 1.75
C SER A 68 18.83 4.40 0.71
N PRO A 69 19.50 4.24 -0.45
CA PRO A 69 19.12 3.25 -1.46
C PRO A 69 19.03 1.81 -0.92
N LEU A 70 19.86 1.47 0.07
CA LEU A 70 19.83 0.15 0.73
C LEU A 70 18.54 -0.06 1.53
N GLU A 71 18.10 0.99 2.23
CA GLU A 71 16.84 0.97 2.99
C GLU A 71 15.63 0.90 2.05
N LEU A 72 15.64 1.62 0.94
CA LEU A 72 14.57 1.56 -0.07
C LEU A 72 14.36 0.14 -0.60
N ALA A 73 15.44 -0.61 -0.87
CA ALA A 73 15.33 -2.02 -1.27
C ALA A 73 14.70 -2.89 -0.17
N THR A 74 15.10 -2.68 1.09
CA THR A 74 14.56 -3.40 2.24
C THR A 74 13.07 -3.09 2.45
N TYR A 75 12.69 -1.82 2.33
CA TYR A 75 11.31 -1.37 2.45
C TYR A 75 10.44 -1.88 1.32
N LYS A 76 10.96 -1.90 0.09
CA LYS A 76 10.29 -2.51 -1.06
C LYS A 76 9.90 -3.95 -0.75
N ASP A 77 10.86 -4.78 -0.34
CA ASP A 77 10.62 -6.19 -0.07
C ASP A 77 9.62 -6.39 1.06
N ALA A 78 9.76 -5.63 2.15
CA ALA A 78 8.83 -5.68 3.28
C ALA A 78 7.39 -5.25 2.90
N ILE A 79 7.24 -4.20 2.08
CA ILE A 79 5.94 -3.71 1.60
C ILE A 79 5.30 -4.77 0.69
N MET A 80 6.05 -5.31 -0.26
CA MET A 80 5.55 -6.37 -1.15
C MET A 80 5.09 -7.59 -0.36
N GLU A 81 5.90 -8.06 0.59
CA GLU A 81 5.56 -9.21 1.42
C GLU A 81 4.31 -8.95 2.28
N ALA A 82 4.23 -7.80 2.94
CA ALA A 82 3.10 -7.43 3.78
C ALA A 82 1.80 -7.33 2.98
N MET A 83 1.85 -6.74 1.79
CA MET A 83 0.68 -6.59 0.92
C MET A 83 0.25 -7.95 0.36
N PHE A 84 1.18 -8.80 -0.06
CA PHE A 84 0.88 -10.16 -0.51
C PHE A 84 0.24 -11.02 0.60
N LYS A 85 0.72 -10.90 1.84
CA LYS A 85 0.10 -11.56 3.00
C LYS A 85 -1.27 -10.96 3.34
N GLY A 86 -1.44 -9.64 3.17
CA GLY A 86 -2.68 -8.93 3.44
C GLY A 86 -3.81 -9.22 2.44
N THR A 87 -3.47 -9.42 1.15
CA THR A 87 -4.43 -9.73 0.08
C THR A 87 -4.84 -11.20 0.03
N LYS A 88 -4.07 -12.11 0.65
CA LYS A 88 -4.43 -13.53 0.79
C LYS A 88 -5.68 -13.82 1.64
N ARG A 89 -6.34 -12.80 2.19
CA ARG A 89 -7.68 -12.91 2.78
C ARG A 89 -8.79 -12.77 1.73
N ASN A 90 -8.63 -13.38 0.56
CA ASN A 90 -9.80 -13.71 -0.25
C ASN A 90 -10.60 -14.74 0.56
N ILE A 91 -11.63 -14.24 1.25
CA ILE A 91 -12.82 -15.02 1.52
C ILE A 91 -13.26 -15.50 0.14
N GLU A 92 -13.10 -16.79 -0.14
CA GLU A 92 -13.89 -17.43 -1.19
C GLU A 92 -15.34 -17.13 -0.79
N SER A 93 -15.99 -16.18 -1.48
CA SER A 93 -17.44 -16.20 -1.48
C SER A 93 -17.78 -17.56 -2.06
N GLU A 94 -18.34 -18.45 -1.24
CA GLU A 94 -18.98 -19.66 -1.76
C GLU A 94 -19.86 -19.20 -2.92
N ASP A 95 -19.71 -19.84 -4.08
CA ASP A 95 -20.62 -19.63 -5.20
C ASP A 95 -22.04 -19.73 -4.62
N GLU A 96 -22.79 -18.64 -4.66
CA GLU A 96 -24.23 -18.63 -4.34
C GLU A 96 -24.94 -19.43 -5.42
N ASN A 97 -24.75 -20.74 -5.39
CA ASN A 97 -25.46 -21.67 -6.23
C ASN A 97 -26.83 -21.86 -5.59
N SER A 98 -27.74 -20.97 -6.01
CA SER A 98 -29.14 -21.26 -6.28
C SER A 98 -29.93 -21.95 -5.16
N LYS A 99 -30.76 -21.19 -4.43
CA LYS A 99 -32.16 -21.55 -4.10
C LYS A 99 -32.80 -20.54 -3.15
N ASN A 100 -33.40 -19.50 -3.71
CA ASN A 100 -34.65 -18.98 -3.15
C ASN A 100 -35.78 -19.63 -3.95
N GLU A 101 -36.18 -20.84 -3.55
CA GLU A 101 -37.49 -21.37 -3.93
C GLU A 101 -38.54 -20.48 -3.24
N VAL A 102 -39.34 -19.79 -4.05
CA VAL A 102 -40.57 -19.13 -3.61
C VAL A 102 -41.51 -20.24 -3.16
N VAL A 103 -41.85 -20.26 -1.88
CA VAL A 103 -42.90 -21.15 -1.35
C VAL A 103 -44.18 -20.33 -1.24
N GLU A 104 -45.23 -20.83 -1.88
CA GLU A 104 -46.62 -20.34 -1.92
C GLU A 104 -47.23 -20.01 -0.56
#